data_AF-A0A8J8AUD5-F1
#
_entry.id   AF-A0A8J8AUD5-F1
#
_cell.length_a   1.000
_cell.length_b   1.000
_cell.length_c   1.000
_cell.angle_alpha   90.00
_cell.angle_beta   90.00
_cell.angle_gamma   90.00
#
_symmetry.space_group_name_H-M   'P 1'
#
loop_
_entity.id
_entity.type
_entity.pdbx_description
1 polymer ?
#
loop_
_entity_poly.entity_id
_entity_poly.type
_entity_poly.pdbx_seq_one_letter_code
_entity_poly.pdbx_strand_id
1 'polypeptide(L)'
;SRANRLAKLGVEQLFELPFDAEMAAFTPEDFAREALCDGLGIKHITVGADFCFGKDRKGSATDLQTLGPYYNFGVTIADLISFGNREISSTAIRQALATGSPRDAAAMLGHWHRIEGEVIHGEKRGRELGYPTANMSVAGLHLPKFGVYAVKVDVLTGEHKGSYMGAGSLGVRPMFGQNTPNLESYIFDFNGDLYGQHLSVGLIDYLRPEVKFNGLPALMDQMAIDCANAREILGAL
;
A
#
# COMPACT_ATOMS: atom_id res chain seq x y z
N SER A 1 1.80 -2.56 5.13
CA SER A 1 3.15 -1.97 5.11
C SER A 1 4.04 -2.77 4.16
N ARG A 2 5.20 -2.24 3.76
CA ARG A 2 6.21 -2.99 2.99
C ARG A 2 6.61 -4.28 3.73
N ALA A 3 6.90 -4.16 5.02
CA ALA A 3 7.27 -5.29 5.88
C ALA A 3 6.21 -6.42 5.88
N ASN A 4 4.93 -6.09 6.04
CA ASN A 4 3.87 -7.10 6.05
C ASN A 4 3.74 -7.85 4.71
N ARG A 5 4.05 -7.20 3.58
CA ARG A 5 4.05 -7.89 2.27
C ARG A 5 5.25 -8.81 2.12
N LEU A 6 6.44 -8.36 2.50
CA LEU A 6 7.65 -9.16 2.45
C LEU A 6 7.53 -10.40 3.35
N ALA A 7 6.97 -10.25 4.55
CA ALA A 7 6.71 -11.37 5.45
C ALA A 7 5.80 -12.45 4.81
N LYS A 8 4.79 -12.06 4.04
CA LYS A 8 3.92 -13.00 3.31
C LYS A 8 4.63 -13.75 2.19
N LEU A 9 5.73 -13.21 1.67
CA LEU A 9 6.59 -13.86 0.67
C LEU A 9 7.66 -14.76 1.31
N GLY A 10 7.65 -14.91 2.64
CA GLY A 10 8.64 -15.72 3.36
C GLY A 10 9.95 -14.98 3.68
N VAL A 11 9.97 -13.63 3.58
CA VAL A 11 11.14 -12.86 4.04
C VAL A 11 11.23 -12.94 5.55
N GLU A 12 12.30 -13.55 6.05
CA GLU A 12 12.55 -13.76 7.49
C GLU A 12 13.13 -12.52 8.17
N GLN A 13 13.97 -11.77 7.45
CA GLN A 13 14.65 -10.58 7.96
C GLN A 13 14.57 -9.44 6.96
N LEU A 14 14.22 -8.25 7.44
CA LEU A 14 14.20 -7.01 6.65
C LEU A 14 15.21 -6.03 7.22
N PHE A 15 16.24 -5.71 6.43
CA PHE A 15 17.19 -4.66 6.74
C PHE A 15 16.79 -3.37 6.04
N GLU A 16 16.54 -2.31 6.82
CA GLU A 16 16.28 -0.97 6.32
C GLU A 16 17.54 -0.12 6.46
N LEU A 17 18.44 -0.23 5.49
CA LEU A 17 19.69 0.51 5.47
C LEU A 17 19.40 2.02 5.26
N PRO A 18 19.87 2.91 6.14
CA PRO A 18 19.75 4.34 5.93
C PRO A 18 20.57 4.75 4.70
N PHE A 19 19.99 5.59 3.84
CA PHE A 19 20.73 6.21 2.76
C PHE A 19 21.26 7.57 3.23
N ASP A 20 22.36 7.54 3.97
CA ASP A 20 23.04 8.71 4.50
C ASP A 20 24.23 9.13 3.62
N ALA A 21 24.97 10.16 4.07
CA ALA A 21 26.10 10.68 3.32
C ALA A 21 27.25 9.67 3.16
N GLU A 22 27.38 8.72 4.09
CA GLU A 22 28.39 7.67 4.04
C GLU A 22 28.01 6.64 2.97
N MET A 23 26.78 6.10 3.03
CA MET A 23 26.25 5.16 2.03
C MET A 23 26.22 5.79 0.62
N ALA A 24 25.87 7.08 0.50
CA ALA A 24 25.84 7.79 -0.77
C ALA A 24 27.25 8.02 -1.37
N ALA A 25 28.30 7.99 -0.54
CA ALA A 25 29.68 8.19 -0.98
C ALA A 25 30.37 6.89 -1.42
N PHE A 26 29.82 5.72 -1.08
CA PHE A 26 30.39 4.43 -1.41
C PHE A 26 30.67 4.29 -2.91
N THR A 27 31.89 3.88 -3.25
CA THR A 27 32.16 3.36 -4.59
C THR A 27 31.40 2.05 -4.81
N PRO A 28 31.23 1.56 -6.05
CA PRO A 28 30.68 0.22 -6.28
C PRO A 28 31.43 -0.86 -5.48
N GLU A 29 32.75 -0.77 -5.40
CA GLU A 29 33.60 -1.70 -4.65
C GLU A 29 33.34 -1.62 -3.14
N ASP A 30 33.28 -0.41 -2.57
CA ASP A 30 33.00 -0.22 -1.14
C ASP A 30 31.58 -0.68 -0.79
N PHE A 31 30.59 -0.45 -1.65
CA PHE A 31 29.24 -0.96 -1.43
C PHE A 31 29.22 -2.50 -1.43
N ALA A 32 29.89 -3.15 -2.39
CA ALA A 32 29.95 -4.61 -2.46
C ALA A 32 30.70 -5.23 -1.28
N ARG A 33 31.80 -4.61 -0.84
CA ARG A 33 32.57 -5.07 0.32
C ARG A 33 31.87 -4.75 1.63
N GLU A 34 31.65 -3.48 1.92
CA GLU A 34 31.29 -3.00 3.26
C GLU A 34 29.80 -3.21 3.55
N ALA A 35 28.91 -2.88 2.62
CA ALA A 35 27.48 -3.03 2.86
C ALA A 35 27.03 -4.49 2.73
N LEU A 36 27.46 -5.18 1.66
CA LEU A 36 26.97 -6.52 1.35
C LEU A 36 27.78 -7.64 2.01
N CYS A 37 29.08 -7.72 1.74
CA CYS A 37 29.94 -8.80 2.22
C CYS A 37 30.18 -8.72 3.74
N ASP A 38 30.77 -7.61 4.21
CA ASP A 38 31.19 -7.46 5.61
C ASP A 38 30.01 -7.07 6.51
N GLY A 39 29.14 -6.19 6.03
CA GLY A 39 27.98 -5.69 6.78
C GLY A 39 26.85 -6.71 6.91
N LEU A 40 26.31 -7.17 5.79
CA LEU A 40 25.21 -8.15 5.77
C LEU A 40 25.67 -9.61 5.81
N GLY A 41 26.93 -9.92 5.50
CA GLY A 41 27.42 -11.30 5.51
C GLY A 41 26.85 -12.17 4.39
N ILE A 42 26.45 -11.59 3.25
CA ILE A 42 25.69 -12.33 2.23
C ILE A 42 26.53 -13.44 1.58
N LYS A 43 25.84 -14.51 1.15
CA LYS A 43 26.41 -15.54 0.27
C LYS A 43 25.91 -15.44 -1.16
N HIS A 44 24.77 -14.80 -1.36
CA HIS A 44 24.16 -14.60 -2.66
C HIS A 44 23.27 -13.38 -2.64
N ILE A 45 23.21 -12.64 -3.74
CA ILE A 45 22.29 -11.52 -3.93
C ILE A 45 21.47 -11.72 -5.20
N THR A 46 20.19 -11.35 -5.15
CA THR A 46 19.34 -11.24 -6.33
C THR A 46 18.91 -9.78 -6.50
N VAL A 47 19.15 -9.23 -7.69
CA VAL A 47 18.79 -7.84 -8.04
C VAL A 47 18.06 -7.80 -9.39
N GLY A 48 17.27 -6.76 -9.64
CA GLY A 48 16.69 -6.51 -10.96
C GLY A 48 17.77 -6.06 -11.96
N ALA A 49 17.53 -6.29 -13.26
CA ALA A 49 18.43 -5.86 -14.32
C ALA A 49 18.66 -4.34 -14.39
N ASP A 50 17.74 -3.54 -13.84
CA ASP A 50 17.82 -2.08 -13.75
C ASP A 50 18.46 -1.57 -12.45
N PHE A 51 18.97 -2.46 -11.60
CA PHE A 51 19.58 -2.09 -10.33
C PHE A 51 20.87 -1.28 -10.55
N CYS A 52 20.93 -0.13 -9.88
CA CYS A 52 22.15 0.69 -9.80
C CYS A 52 22.53 0.95 -8.34
N PHE A 53 23.82 1.05 -8.08
CA PHE A 53 24.36 1.29 -6.73
C PHE A 53 25.66 2.09 -6.79
N GLY A 54 26.20 2.41 -5.61
CA GLY A 54 27.36 3.26 -5.46
C GLY A 54 27.11 4.72 -5.84
N LYS A 55 28.12 5.54 -5.60
CA LYS A 55 28.11 6.98 -5.82
C LYS A 55 27.77 7.30 -7.26
N ASP A 56 26.85 8.24 -7.43
CA ASP A 56 26.34 8.68 -8.73
C ASP A 56 25.75 7.54 -9.59
N ARG A 57 25.30 6.44 -8.97
CA ARG A 57 24.76 5.25 -9.65
C ARG A 57 25.76 4.60 -10.62
N LYS A 58 27.06 4.70 -10.33
CA LYS A 58 28.12 4.17 -11.20
C LYS A 58 28.18 2.65 -11.26
N GLY A 59 27.67 1.96 -10.24
CA GLY A 59 27.55 0.50 -10.21
C GLY A 59 26.24 0.05 -10.82
N SER A 60 26.30 -1.07 -11.55
CA SER A 60 25.19 -1.73 -12.25
C SER A 60 25.06 -3.20 -11.83
N ALA A 61 23.92 -3.84 -12.09
CA ALA A 61 23.73 -5.26 -11.79
C ALA A 61 24.85 -6.17 -12.35
N THR A 62 25.42 -5.84 -13.51
CA THR A 62 26.55 -6.57 -14.11
C THR A 62 27.88 -6.34 -13.38
N ASP A 63 28.08 -5.18 -12.76
CA ASP A 63 29.26 -4.94 -11.91
C ASP A 63 29.24 -5.84 -10.68
N LEU A 64 28.06 -6.14 -10.11
CA LEU A 64 27.96 -7.13 -9.03
C LEU A 64 28.40 -8.53 -9.47
N GLN A 65 28.07 -8.97 -10.68
CA GLN A 65 28.55 -10.27 -11.19
C GLN A 65 30.08 -10.31 -11.31
N THR A 66 30.69 -9.16 -11.59
CA THR A 66 32.15 -9.02 -11.66
C THR A 66 32.78 -8.98 -10.27
N LEU A 67 32.18 -8.26 -9.32
CA LEU A 67 32.69 -8.08 -7.95
C LEU A 67 32.41 -9.27 -7.02
N GLY A 68 31.29 -9.96 -7.20
CA GLY A 68 30.84 -11.07 -6.36
C GLY A 68 31.89 -12.17 -6.14
N PRO A 69 32.57 -12.67 -7.19
CA PRO A 69 33.65 -13.64 -7.04
C PRO A 69 34.82 -13.15 -6.17
N TYR A 70 35.18 -11.86 -6.23
CA TYR A 70 36.26 -11.29 -5.40
C TYR A 70 35.90 -11.25 -3.92
N TYR A 71 34.62 -11.08 -3.61
CA TYR A 71 34.09 -11.00 -2.24
C TYR A 71 33.34 -12.27 -1.80
N ASN A 72 33.47 -13.37 -2.56
CA ASN A 72 32.92 -14.69 -2.24
C ASN A 72 31.38 -14.71 -2.05
N PHE A 73 30.63 -14.02 -2.92
CA PHE A 73 29.17 -14.12 -3.01
C PHE A 73 28.68 -14.32 -4.46
N GLY A 74 27.58 -15.04 -4.62
CA GLY A 74 26.92 -15.26 -5.91
C GLY A 74 25.94 -14.14 -6.27
N VAL A 75 25.63 -14.00 -7.56
CA VAL A 75 24.72 -12.97 -8.07
C VAL A 75 23.73 -13.56 -9.06
N THR A 76 22.45 -13.30 -8.84
CA THR A 76 21.38 -13.52 -9.82
C THR A 76 20.81 -12.18 -10.26
N ILE A 77 20.81 -11.94 -11.58
CA ILE A 77 20.11 -10.80 -12.17
C ILE A 77 18.76 -11.30 -12.63
N ALA A 78 17.68 -10.75 -12.07
CA ALA A 78 16.32 -11.04 -12.48
C ALA A 78 15.93 -10.14 -13.66
N ASP A 79 15.37 -10.76 -14.70
CA ASP A 79 14.83 -10.05 -15.85
C ASP A 79 13.68 -9.13 -15.44
N LEU A 80 13.53 -8.02 -16.16
CA LEU A 80 12.38 -7.14 -15.98
C LEU A 80 11.12 -7.85 -16.48
N ILE A 81 10.15 -8.01 -15.58
CA ILE A 81 8.86 -8.63 -15.91
C ILE A 81 7.99 -7.58 -16.62
N SER A 82 7.50 -7.91 -17.81
CA SER A 82 6.42 -7.19 -18.49
C SER A 82 5.11 -7.98 -18.39
N PHE A 83 3.99 -7.29 -18.16
CA PHE A 83 2.66 -7.91 -18.16
C PHE A 83 1.87 -7.42 -19.37
N GLY A 84 1.83 -8.25 -20.41
CA GLY A 84 1.29 -7.86 -21.71
C GLY A 84 2.06 -6.69 -22.33
N ASN A 85 1.34 -5.67 -22.81
CA ASN A 85 1.93 -4.44 -23.35
C ASN A 85 2.16 -3.33 -22.30
N ARG A 86 1.98 -3.60 -21.00
CA ARG A 86 2.10 -2.58 -19.95
C ARG A 86 3.40 -2.74 -19.18
N GLU A 87 4.14 -1.65 -19.09
CA GLU A 87 5.30 -1.52 -18.21
C GLU A 87 4.85 -1.61 -16.75
N ILE A 88 5.35 -2.60 -16.00
CA ILE A 88 5.13 -2.68 -14.56
C ILE A 88 6.21 -1.82 -13.88
N SER A 89 5.83 -0.63 -13.44
CA SER A 89 6.72 0.25 -12.68
C SER A 89 5.99 0.92 -11.52
N SER A 90 6.76 1.35 -10.51
CA SER A 90 6.20 2.12 -9.38
C SER A 90 5.50 3.40 -9.87
N THR A 91 5.98 4.00 -10.95
CA THR A 91 5.37 5.19 -11.55
C THR A 91 4.01 4.88 -12.15
N ALA A 92 3.89 3.82 -12.96
CA ALA A 92 2.63 3.39 -13.55
C ALA A 92 1.59 3.02 -12.48
N ILE A 93 2.01 2.31 -11.42
CA ILE A 93 1.13 1.95 -10.29
C ILE A 93 0.62 3.20 -9.56
N ARG A 94 1.50 4.16 -9.26
CA ARG A 94 1.09 5.43 -8.62
C ARG A 94 0.10 6.20 -9.50
N GLN A 95 0.36 6.25 -10.81
CA GLN A 95 -0.54 6.93 -11.75
C GLN A 95 -1.92 6.27 -11.79
N ALA A 96 -1.99 4.93 -11.90
CA ALA A 96 -3.26 4.20 -11.86
C ALA A 96 -4.05 4.50 -10.57
N LEU A 97 -3.39 4.50 -9.42
CA LEU A 97 -4.04 4.83 -8.15
C LEU A 97 -4.51 6.29 -8.09
N ALA A 98 -3.70 7.23 -8.59
CA ALA A 98 -4.02 8.65 -8.64
C ALA A 98 -5.20 8.98 -9.59
N THR A 99 -5.41 8.18 -10.62
CA THR A 99 -6.55 8.33 -11.55
C THR A 99 -7.81 7.60 -11.11
N GLY A 100 -7.75 6.79 -10.05
CA GLY A 100 -8.87 6.01 -9.53
C GLY A 100 -9.04 4.66 -10.22
N SER A 101 -7.93 4.02 -10.62
CA SER A 101 -7.90 2.71 -11.30
C SER A 101 -7.24 1.64 -10.42
N PRO A 102 -7.83 1.26 -9.27
CA PRO A 102 -7.24 0.27 -8.35
C PRO A 102 -7.10 -1.13 -8.97
N ARG A 103 -7.96 -1.52 -9.91
CA ARG A 103 -7.85 -2.79 -10.65
C ARG A 103 -6.61 -2.83 -11.55
N ASP A 104 -6.32 -1.75 -12.26
CA ASP A 104 -5.10 -1.65 -13.08
C ASP A 104 -3.85 -1.71 -12.19
N ALA A 105 -3.88 -1.02 -11.04
CA ALA A 105 -2.82 -1.12 -10.04
C ALA A 105 -2.66 -2.55 -9.51
N ALA A 106 -3.76 -3.25 -9.23
CA ALA A 106 -3.73 -4.63 -8.76
C ALA A 106 -3.18 -5.62 -9.80
N ALA A 107 -3.51 -5.42 -11.09
CA ALA A 107 -2.97 -6.22 -12.18
C ALA A 107 -1.44 -6.08 -12.30
N MET A 108 -0.90 -4.88 -12.07
CA MET A 108 0.56 -4.64 -12.04
C MET A 108 1.22 -5.14 -10.75
N LEU A 109 0.55 -5.01 -9.60
CA LEU A 109 1.07 -5.43 -8.30
C LEU A 109 0.98 -6.94 -8.06
N GLY A 110 0.10 -7.65 -8.78
CA GLY A 110 -0.30 -9.02 -8.47
C GLY A 110 -1.18 -9.14 -7.23
N HIS A 111 -1.58 -8.01 -6.61
CA HIS A 111 -2.45 -7.96 -5.43
C HIS A 111 -3.11 -6.59 -5.29
N TRP A 112 -4.19 -6.49 -4.52
CA TRP A 112 -4.85 -5.21 -4.24
C TRP A 112 -3.92 -4.20 -3.55
N HIS A 113 -3.98 -2.93 -3.95
CA HIS A 113 -3.32 -1.87 -3.19
C HIS A 113 -4.00 -1.74 -1.83
N ARG A 114 -3.21 -1.63 -0.76
CA ARG A 114 -3.74 -1.65 0.62
C ARG A 114 -3.19 -0.50 1.45
N ILE A 115 -4.07 0.08 2.25
CA ILE A 115 -3.77 1.05 3.31
C ILE A 115 -3.85 0.30 4.64
N GLU A 116 -2.83 0.42 5.48
CA GLU A 116 -2.73 -0.27 6.77
C GLU A 116 -2.50 0.72 7.89
N GLY A 117 -3.08 0.43 9.06
CA GLY A 117 -2.99 1.29 10.22
C GLY A 117 -3.99 0.91 11.31
N GLU A 118 -3.88 1.59 12.45
CA GLU A 118 -4.79 1.46 13.58
C GLU A 118 -6.11 2.18 13.32
N VAL A 119 -7.21 1.62 13.81
CA VAL A 119 -8.50 2.31 13.85
C VAL A 119 -8.48 3.36 14.95
N ILE A 120 -8.63 4.62 14.53
CA ILE A 120 -8.67 5.78 15.40
C ILE A 120 -10.11 6.23 15.67
N HIS A 121 -10.28 7.03 16.71
CA HIS A 121 -11.56 7.67 17.00
C HIS A 121 -11.86 8.77 15.97
N GLY A 122 -13.01 8.65 15.29
CA GLY A 122 -13.58 9.69 14.43
C GLY A 122 -14.74 10.44 15.10
N GLU A 123 -15.47 11.27 14.34
CA GLU A 123 -16.61 12.07 14.84
C GLU A 123 -17.84 11.24 15.26
N LYS A 124 -17.83 9.91 15.11
CA LYS A 124 -18.92 8.96 15.44
C LYS A 124 -20.27 9.22 14.75
N ARG A 125 -20.40 10.25 13.89
CA ARG A 125 -21.65 10.59 13.16
C ARG A 125 -22.21 9.45 12.32
N GLY A 126 -21.34 8.66 11.68
CA GLY A 126 -21.77 7.48 10.93
C GLY A 126 -22.58 6.49 11.77
N ARG A 127 -22.23 6.31 13.05
CA ARG A 127 -22.95 5.43 13.97
C ARG A 127 -24.40 5.92 14.21
N GLU A 128 -24.61 7.23 14.33
CA GLU A 128 -25.95 7.82 14.49
C GLU A 128 -26.83 7.61 13.25
N LEU A 129 -26.21 7.44 12.08
CA LEU A 129 -26.86 7.24 10.79
C LEU A 129 -27.04 5.75 10.41
N GLY A 130 -26.61 4.82 11.27
CA GLY A 130 -26.63 3.38 10.99
C GLY A 130 -25.44 2.87 10.17
N TYR A 131 -24.42 3.70 9.94
CA TYR A 131 -23.20 3.38 9.18
C TYR A 131 -21.94 3.57 10.06
N PRO A 132 -21.70 2.74 11.08
CA PRO A 132 -20.48 2.83 11.89
C PRO A 132 -19.23 2.64 11.00
N THR A 133 -18.35 3.63 10.96
CA THR A 133 -17.11 3.58 10.17
C THR A 133 -15.86 3.37 11.02
N ALA A 134 -14.97 2.50 10.54
CA ALA A 134 -13.60 2.43 11.02
C ALA A 134 -12.79 3.55 10.36
N ASN A 135 -12.19 4.42 11.17
CA ASN A 135 -11.42 5.57 10.69
C ASN A 135 -9.93 5.24 10.79
N MET A 136 -9.17 5.50 9.73
CA MET A 136 -7.73 5.29 9.68
C MET A 136 -7.03 6.55 9.17
N SER A 137 -5.89 6.89 9.79
CA SER A 137 -5.02 7.94 9.29
C SER A 137 -4.36 7.52 7.98
N VAL A 138 -4.24 8.47 7.04
CA VAL A 138 -3.46 8.29 5.80
C VAL A 138 -2.27 9.24 5.74
N ALA A 139 -1.89 9.84 6.88
CA ALA A 139 -0.76 10.73 6.97
C ALA A 139 0.56 10.04 6.53
N GLY A 140 1.37 10.75 5.73
CA GLY A 140 2.64 10.24 5.21
C GLY A 140 2.51 9.23 4.05
N LEU A 141 1.30 8.92 3.60
CA LEU A 141 1.09 8.02 2.46
C LEU A 141 1.02 8.79 1.13
N HIS A 142 1.43 8.11 0.05
CA HIS A 142 1.09 8.53 -1.30
C HIS A 142 -0.36 8.15 -1.56
N LEU A 143 -1.24 9.15 -1.61
CA LEU A 143 -2.68 8.93 -1.62
C LEU A 143 -3.17 8.51 -3.01
N PRO A 144 -3.99 7.45 -3.10
CA PRO A 144 -4.86 7.22 -4.26
C PRO A 144 -5.83 8.39 -4.44
N LYS A 145 -6.56 8.38 -5.56
CA LYS A 145 -7.59 9.37 -5.85
C LYS A 145 -8.59 9.50 -4.68
N PHE A 146 -9.03 10.71 -4.37
CA PHE A 146 -10.08 10.88 -3.39
C PHE A 146 -11.45 10.48 -3.95
N GLY A 147 -12.25 9.83 -3.12
CA GLY A 147 -13.55 9.32 -3.48
C GLY A 147 -13.97 8.10 -2.67
N VAL A 148 -15.03 7.46 -3.15
CA VAL A 148 -15.62 6.26 -2.56
C VAL A 148 -15.16 5.03 -3.32
N TYR A 149 -14.86 3.97 -2.58
CA TYR A 149 -14.30 2.71 -3.07
C TYR A 149 -15.10 1.52 -2.58
N ALA A 150 -15.18 0.47 -3.40
CA ALA A 150 -15.42 -0.88 -2.90
C ALA A 150 -14.12 -1.38 -2.25
N VAL A 151 -14.21 -1.94 -1.04
CA VAL A 151 -13.02 -2.33 -0.26
C VAL A 151 -13.11 -3.72 0.35
N LYS A 152 -11.96 -4.39 0.45
CA LYS A 152 -11.77 -5.58 1.28
C LYS A 152 -11.03 -5.19 2.56
N VAL A 153 -11.59 -5.52 3.72
CA VAL A 153 -11.04 -5.13 5.03
C VAL A 153 -10.54 -6.37 5.74
N ASP A 154 -9.24 -6.43 6.03
CA ASP A 154 -8.66 -7.49 6.86
C ASP A 154 -8.35 -6.91 8.24
N VAL A 155 -8.99 -7.45 9.28
CA VAL A 155 -8.71 -7.14 10.68
C VAL A 155 -7.52 -7.99 11.12
N LEU A 156 -6.40 -7.33 11.46
CA LEU A 156 -5.12 -7.98 11.71
C LEU A 156 -4.89 -8.31 13.19
N THR A 157 -5.64 -7.70 14.11
CA THR A 157 -5.48 -7.86 15.57
C THR A 157 -6.83 -7.90 16.29
N GLY A 158 -6.85 -8.39 17.53
CA GLY A 158 -8.05 -8.42 18.37
C GLY A 158 -8.94 -9.64 18.17
N GLU A 159 -10.11 -9.63 18.82
CA GLU A 159 -11.09 -10.72 18.78
C GLU A 159 -11.80 -10.86 17.43
N HIS A 160 -11.88 -9.77 16.68
CA HIS A 160 -12.54 -9.69 15.37
C HIS A 160 -11.58 -9.94 14.19
N LYS A 161 -10.45 -10.63 14.41
CA LYS A 161 -9.51 -11.00 13.33
C LYS A 161 -10.24 -11.77 12.23
N GLY A 162 -10.07 -11.32 11.00
CA GLY A 162 -10.77 -11.92 9.86
C GLY A 162 -10.76 -11.04 8.63
N SER A 163 -11.40 -11.52 7.57
CA SER A 163 -11.58 -10.80 6.30
C SER A 163 -13.05 -10.43 6.11
N TYR A 164 -13.28 -9.19 5.76
CA TYR A 164 -14.59 -8.57 5.59
C TYR A 164 -14.63 -7.75 4.29
N MET A 165 -15.83 -7.33 3.92
CA MET A 165 -16.10 -6.49 2.75
C MET A 165 -16.74 -5.18 3.21
N GLY A 166 -16.62 -4.12 2.42
CA GLY A 166 -17.17 -2.84 2.79
C GLY A 166 -17.13 -1.78 1.68
N ALA A 167 -17.58 -0.58 2.05
CA ALA A 167 -17.39 0.63 1.29
C ALA A 167 -16.42 1.56 2.04
N GLY A 168 -15.45 2.13 1.32
CA GLY A 168 -14.42 3.02 1.88
C GLY A 168 -14.51 4.41 1.29
N SER A 169 -14.49 5.45 2.12
CA SER A 169 -14.34 6.84 1.71
C SER A 169 -12.92 7.30 2.01
N LEU A 170 -12.14 7.59 0.97
CA LEU A 170 -10.81 8.20 1.09
C LEU A 170 -10.92 9.67 0.68
N GLY A 171 -10.67 10.59 1.60
CA GLY A 171 -10.80 12.00 1.26
C GLY A 171 -10.68 12.93 2.45
N VAL A 172 -11.10 14.17 2.23
CA VAL A 172 -11.00 15.24 3.22
C VAL A 172 -12.38 15.65 3.67
N ARG A 173 -12.70 15.42 4.94
CA ARG A 173 -13.88 16.04 5.53
C ARG A 173 -13.55 17.47 5.94
N PRO A 174 -14.29 18.48 5.43
CA PRO A 174 -14.18 19.82 5.97
C PRO A 174 -14.73 19.80 7.40
N MET A 175 -13.83 19.88 8.37
CA MET A 175 -14.17 20.08 9.78
C MET A 175 -13.72 21.49 10.19
N PHE A 176 -14.30 22.04 11.25
CA PHE A 176 -13.79 23.27 11.87
C PHE A 176 -12.36 22.99 12.41
N GLY A 177 -11.32 23.27 11.62
CA GLY A 177 -9.93 22.97 11.97
C GLY A 177 -9.03 22.61 10.76
N GLN A 178 -7.96 21.83 11.02
CA GLN A 178 -7.06 21.34 9.97
C GLN A 178 -7.69 20.15 9.22
N ASN A 179 -7.95 20.37 7.94
CA ASN A 179 -8.48 19.40 6.98
C ASN A 179 -7.43 18.32 6.66
N THR A 180 -7.34 17.28 7.49
CA THR A 180 -6.48 16.13 7.24
C THR A 180 -7.27 15.01 6.57
N PRO A 181 -6.76 14.41 5.48
CA PRO A 181 -7.43 13.29 4.84
C PRO A 181 -7.41 12.06 5.75
N ASN A 182 -8.47 11.26 5.65
CA ASN A 182 -8.60 9.97 6.34
C ASN A 182 -9.20 8.92 5.39
N LEU A 183 -9.10 7.65 5.80
CA LEU A 183 -9.84 6.55 5.20
C LEU A 183 -10.93 6.10 6.17
N GLU A 184 -12.18 6.20 5.76
CA GLU A 184 -13.34 5.75 6.53
C GLU A 184 -13.96 4.52 5.88
N SER A 185 -13.95 3.38 6.56
CA SER A 185 -14.51 2.14 6.02
C SER A 185 -15.78 1.74 6.76
N TYR A 186 -16.89 1.63 6.04
CA TYR A 186 -18.10 0.98 6.51
C TYR A 186 -18.01 -0.52 6.17
N ILE A 187 -17.91 -1.36 7.21
CA ILE A 187 -17.76 -2.80 7.06
C ILE A 187 -19.15 -3.44 7.03
N PHE A 188 -19.41 -4.23 5.99
CA PHE A 188 -20.69 -4.89 5.80
C PHE A 188 -20.89 -6.01 6.81
N ASP A 189 -22.13 -6.12 7.29
CA ASP A 189 -22.61 -7.22 8.13
C ASP A 189 -21.75 -7.42 9.40
N PHE A 190 -21.11 -6.35 9.87
CA PHE A 190 -20.22 -6.34 11.02
C PHE A 190 -20.84 -5.59 12.19
N ASN A 191 -20.79 -6.20 13.37
CA ASN A 191 -21.15 -5.57 14.63
C ASN A 191 -20.06 -5.88 15.65
N GLY A 192 -19.40 -4.84 16.15
CA GLY A 192 -18.27 -4.96 17.06
C GLY A 192 -17.53 -3.64 17.20
N ASP A 193 -16.54 -3.61 18.08
CA ASP A 193 -15.64 -2.47 18.25
C ASP A 193 -14.27 -2.80 17.65
N LEU A 194 -13.78 -1.92 16.79
CA LEU A 194 -12.47 -2.05 16.14
C LEU A 194 -11.48 -1.00 16.60
N TYR A 195 -11.84 -0.09 17.52
CA TYR A 195 -10.90 0.91 18.03
C TYR A 195 -9.65 0.24 18.60
N GLY A 196 -8.48 0.79 18.24
CA GLY A 196 -7.17 0.25 18.63
C GLY A 196 -6.72 -0.99 17.85
N GLN A 197 -7.59 -1.58 17.02
CA GLN A 197 -7.22 -2.72 16.18
C GLN A 197 -6.52 -2.26 14.91
N HIS A 198 -5.57 -3.05 14.43
CA HIS A 198 -4.89 -2.80 13.18
C HIS A 198 -5.69 -3.42 12.02
N LEU A 199 -5.99 -2.60 11.01
CA LEU A 199 -6.64 -3.03 9.79
C LEU A 199 -5.68 -2.95 8.61
N SER A 200 -5.97 -3.76 7.60
CA SER A 200 -5.49 -3.61 6.24
C SER A 200 -6.70 -3.44 5.34
N VAL A 201 -6.83 -2.32 4.64
CA VAL A 201 -7.95 -2.03 3.73
C VAL A 201 -7.45 -2.05 2.31
N GLY A 202 -7.88 -3.05 1.54
CA GLY A 202 -7.61 -3.20 0.12
C GLY A 202 -8.61 -2.43 -0.72
N LEU A 203 -8.11 -1.55 -1.60
CA LEU A 203 -8.93 -0.82 -2.57
C LEU A 203 -9.19 -1.73 -3.78
N ILE A 204 -10.46 -2.08 -4.00
CA ILE A 204 -10.86 -2.99 -5.08
C ILE A 204 -11.26 -2.20 -6.32
N ASP A 205 -12.20 -1.27 -6.14
CA ASP A 205 -12.78 -0.51 -7.24
C ASP A 205 -13.13 0.90 -6.82
N TYR A 206 -13.01 1.86 -7.74
CA TYR A 206 -13.38 3.25 -7.51
C TYR A 206 -14.82 3.47 -7.95
N LEU A 207 -15.68 3.90 -7.04
CA LEU A 207 -17.11 4.05 -7.28
C LEU A 207 -17.43 5.45 -7.81
N ARG A 208 -16.95 6.49 -7.11
CA ARG A 208 -17.27 7.89 -7.44
C ARG A 208 -16.37 8.90 -6.71
N PRO A 209 -16.27 10.15 -7.21
CA PRO A 209 -15.62 11.23 -6.47
C PRO A 209 -16.39 11.63 -5.20
N GLU A 210 -15.74 12.41 -4.35
CA GLU A 210 -16.38 13.10 -3.24
C GLU A 210 -17.42 14.11 -3.74
N VAL A 211 -18.58 14.15 -3.08
CA VAL A 211 -19.71 15.01 -3.44
C VAL A 211 -20.23 15.70 -2.19
N LYS A 212 -20.61 16.97 -2.31
CA LYS A 212 -21.34 17.68 -1.26
C LYS A 212 -22.84 17.41 -1.41
N PHE A 213 -23.49 17.03 -0.31
CA PHE A 213 -24.92 16.73 -0.31
C PHE A 213 -25.72 17.87 0.29
N ASN A 214 -26.90 18.13 -0.29
CA ASN A 214 -27.85 19.12 0.20
C ASN A 214 -28.73 18.52 1.31
N GLY A 215 -28.11 18.24 2.46
CA GLY A 215 -28.80 17.70 3.62
C GLY A 215 -28.65 16.19 3.81
N LEU A 216 -29.12 15.71 4.96
CA LEU A 216 -28.92 14.34 5.40
C LEU A 216 -29.62 13.27 4.54
N PRO A 217 -30.87 13.44 4.08
CA PRO A 217 -31.53 12.43 3.26
C PRO A 217 -30.76 12.11 1.97
N ALA A 218 -30.31 13.14 1.25
CA ALA A 218 -29.54 12.98 0.01
C ALA A 218 -28.20 12.24 0.24
N LEU A 219 -27.55 12.48 1.39
CA LEU A 219 -26.35 11.73 1.78
C LEU A 219 -26.67 10.25 2.02
N MET A 220 -27.74 9.95 2.78
CA MET A 220 -28.13 8.57 3.09
C MET A 220 -28.52 7.78 1.84
N ASP A 221 -29.27 8.39 0.93
CA ASP A 221 -29.66 7.77 -0.35
C ASP A 221 -28.43 7.40 -1.17
N GLN A 222 -27.46 8.32 -1.28
CA GLN A 222 -26.23 8.05 -2.00
C GLN A 222 -25.36 6.98 -1.30
N MET A 223 -25.29 6.99 0.03
CA MET A 223 -24.58 5.95 0.78
C MET A 223 -25.17 4.56 0.55
N ALA A 224 -26.51 4.45 0.46
CA ALA A 224 -27.17 3.19 0.15
C ALA A 224 -26.82 2.70 -1.26
N ILE A 225 -26.79 3.59 -2.25
CA ILE A 225 -26.35 3.29 -3.63
C ILE A 225 -24.88 2.83 -3.64
N ASP A 226 -24.00 3.54 -2.95
CA ASP A 226 -22.57 3.20 -2.89
C ASP A 226 -22.37 1.81 -2.26
N CYS A 227 -23.10 1.49 -1.19
CA CYS A 227 -23.05 0.18 -0.55
C CYS A 227 -23.59 -0.94 -1.45
N ALA A 228 -24.68 -0.69 -2.18
CA ALA A 228 -25.23 -1.66 -3.13
C ALA A 228 -24.23 -1.96 -4.26
N ASN A 229 -23.66 -0.92 -4.88
CA ASN A 229 -22.64 -1.07 -5.92
C ASN A 229 -21.39 -1.80 -5.40
N ALA A 230 -20.93 -1.45 -4.20
CA ALA A 230 -19.80 -2.14 -3.57
C ALA A 230 -20.11 -3.62 -3.34
N ARG A 231 -21.31 -3.98 -2.85
CA ARG A 231 -21.70 -5.38 -2.67
C ARG A 231 -21.73 -6.16 -3.99
N GLU A 232 -22.26 -5.55 -5.05
CA GLU A 232 -22.29 -6.18 -6.39
C GLU A 232 -20.85 -6.46 -6.89
N ILE A 233 -19.98 -5.45 -6.83
CA ILE A 233 -18.58 -5.58 -7.26
C ILE A 233 -17.82 -6.62 -6.44
N LEU A 234 -18.01 -6.62 -5.11
CA LEU A 234 -17.29 -7.51 -4.20
C LEU A 234 -17.83 -8.94 -4.23
N GLY A 235 -19.11 -9.15 -4.58
CA GLY A 235 -19.70 -10.47 -4.76
C GLY A 235 -19.21 -11.21 -6.01
N ALA A 236 -18.61 -10.49 -6.96
CA ALA A 236 -18.05 -11.03 -8.20
C ALA A 236 -16.53 -11.31 -8.15
N LEU A 237 -15.88 -11.08 -7.00
CA LEU A 237 -14.45 -11.35 -6.76
C LEU A 237 -14.19 -12.76 -6.27
#